data_AF-A0A6I7PX31-F1
#
_entry.id   AF-A0A6I7PX31-F1
#
_cell.length_a   1.000
_cell.length_b   1.000
_cell.length_c   1.000
_cell.angle_alpha   90.00
_cell.angle_beta   90.00
_cell.angle_gamma   90.00
#
_symmetry.space_group_name_H-M   'P 1'
#
loop_
_entity.id
_entity.type
_entity.pdbx_description
1 polymer ?
#
loop_
_entity_poly.entity_id
_entity_poly.type
_entity_poly.pdbx_seq_one_letter_code
_entity_poly.pdbx_strand_id
1 'polypeptide(L)'
;MKELLFPRLWHRSCSGFRLLGVCVSVRRVVLMGLRGLVILGLFLGSSLLEAQSKVYQAEEIFPRVMVDDHAVYMLESVELYENETVVFSEPSRVFVQDLKFHPNAGFFIDGSEIDLMVSGKLESEGGGIQARSSIRSEAGADGDVGVDGEKAQDGLRGSAGSHGSNATDGGHGGHGSSIRITNPHLSGDLILITRGGDGGHGGRGGSGGKGGVGFSGEDARILYEFRGLDSYPLDMLVDIGMMIGVPVVGQVLAIMKIFNGLRIGDGFDGYDGGAGGNAGNGGSGGDGGDAGDIFVMIGKRDPQTEIRVNARGGLGGVGGPAGVPGVGGPGGEGGRAGGLWSKNGKPGKAGATGEPGLRGERGMPGQAGRVALHETGSPKFVECYISFERMRDLGVDDSVAVDFFLRCIP
;
A
#
# COMPACT_ATOMS: atom_id res chain seq x y z
N MET A 1 -6.16 59.44 27.20
CA MET A 1 -7.23 59.67 26.21
C MET A 1 -8.09 58.41 26.19
N LYS A 2 -9.33 58.51 26.72
CA LYS A 2 -10.40 57.49 26.87
C LYS A 2 -9.99 56.21 27.63
N GLU A 3 -10.26 55.94 28.90
CA GLU A 3 -11.36 56.26 29.84
C GLU A 3 -12.77 56.05 29.30
N LEU A 4 -13.38 54.93 29.73
CA LEU A 4 -14.82 54.76 29.86
C LEU A 4 -15.11 54.11 31.22
N LEU A 5 -15.68 54.94 32.08
CA LEU A 5 -16.16 54.70 33.43
C LEU A 5 -17.70 54.53 33.41
N PHE A 6 -18.19 53.94 34.52
CA PHE A 6 -19.55 54.00 35.12
C PHE A 6 -20.63 52.99 34.67
N PRO A 7 -21.65 52.71 35.52
CA PRO A 7 -21.76 52.86 36.99
C PRO A 7 -22.39 51.66 37.74
N ARG A 8 -22.13 51.62 39.06
CA ARG A 8 -23.00 51.02 40.08
C ARG A 8 -24.26 51.86 40.28
N LEU A 9 -25.42 51.22 40.45
CA LEU A 9 -26.43 51.47 41.50
C LEU A 9 -27.70 50.66 41.21
N TRP A 10 -28.15 49.84 42.16
CA TRP A 10 -29.50 49.91 42.74
C TRP A 10 -29.66 48.90 43.89
N HIS A 11 -29.89 49.43 45.08
CA HIS A 11 -30.44 48.71 46.23
C HIS A 11 -31.96 48.54 46.01
N ARG A 12 -32.49 47.31 46.12
CA ARG A 12 -33.80 47.06 46.72
C ARG A 12 -33.81 45.72 47.45
N SER A 13 -34.04 45.80 48.75
CA SER A 13 -34.54 44.71 49.59
C SER A 13 -36.01 44.47 49.23
N CYS A 14 -36.39 43.20 49.03
CA CYS A 14 -37.73 42.68 49.31
C CYS A 14 -37.69 41.14 49.35
N SER A 15 -37.81 40.63 50.58
CA SER A 15 -38.49 39.41 51.01
C SER A 15 -39.15 38.50 49.96
N GLY A 16 -38.74 37.23 50.00
CA GLY A 16 -39.65 36.08 50.02
C GLY A 16 -40.23 35.62 48.69
N PHE A 17 -39.71 34.52 48.15
CA PHE A 17 -40.54 33.50 47.51
C PHE A 17 -39.78 32.17 47.46
N ARG A 18 -40.32 31.15 48.12
CA ARG A 18 -39.94 29.74 47.95
C ARG A 18 -40.40 29.31 46.56
N LEU A 19 -39.48 28.79 45.75
CA LEU A 19 -39.83 27.94 44.61
C LEU A 19 -38.74 26.89 44.44
N LEU A 20 -39.19 25.63 44.40
CA LEU A 20 -38.40 24.42 44.27
C LEU A 20 -37.51 24.47 43.01
N GLY A 21 -36.20 24.39 43.20
CA GLY A 21 -35.25 24.06 42.15
C GLY A 21 -35.18 22.54 42.00
N VAL A 22 -35.75 22.03 40.91
CA VAL A 22 -35.65 20.64 40.47
C VAL A 22 -34.21 20.35 40.08
N CYS A 23 -33.60 19.40 40.78
CA CYS A 23 -32.32 18.81 40.45
C CYS A 23 -32.58 17.76 39.35
N VAL A 24 -32.12 17.99 38.12
CA VAL A 24 -32.23 17.01 37.03
C VAL A 24 -31.10 15.99 37.20
N SER A 25 -31.41 14.93 37.95
CA SER A 25 -30.65 13.68 37.95
C SER A 25 -31.13 12.85 36.76
N VAL A 26 -30.28 12.66 35.75
CA VAL A 26 -30.54 11.74 34.65
C VAL A 26 -30.38 10.31 35.21
N ARG A 27 -31.47 9.77 35.76
CA ARG A 27 -31.59 8.37 36.16
C ARG A 27 -32.15 7.55 35.00
N ARG A 28 -31.39 6.51 34.66
CA ARG A 28 -31.75 5.29 33.92
C ARG A 28 -33.25 5.07 33.67
N VAL A 29 -33.60 4.93 32.40
CA VAL A 29 -34.83 4.25 31.95
C VAL A 29 -34.68 2.77 32.26
N VAL A 30 -35.37 2.30 33.31
CA VAL A 30 -35.56 0.87 33.60
C VAL A 30 -36.89 0.45 32.99
N LEU A 31 -36.85 -0.35 31.93
CA LEU A 31 -38.04 -1.04 31.41
C LEU A 31 -38.25 -2.34 32.20
N MET A 32 -39.21 -2.33 33.12
CA MET A 32 -39.93 -3.51 33.62
C MET A 32 -41.37 -3.39 33.09
N GLY A 33 -42.07 -4.41 32.61
CA GLY A 33 -41.79 -5.81 32.38
C GLY A 33 -43.08 -6.40 31.79
N LEU A 34 -42.98 -7.21 30.73
CA LEU A 34 -44.11 -7.97 30.22
C LEU A 34 -43.83 -9.45 30.48
N ARG A 35 -44.62 -10.03 31.39
CA ARG A 35 -44.65 -11.48 31.65
C ARG A 35 -45.31 -12.18 30.47
N GLY A 36 -44.65 -13.18 29.92
CA GLY A 36 -45.29 -14.05 28.95
C GLY A 36 -44.38 -15.16 28.42
N LEU A 37 -44.71 -16.38 28.84
CA LEU A 37 -44.47 -17.63 28.13
C LEU A 37 -43.08 -18.29 28.22
N VAL A 38 -43.07 -19.32 29.05
CA VAL A 38 -42.15 -20.45 29.01
C VAL A 38 -42.34 -21.20 27.68
N ILE A 39 -41.35 -21.12 26.79
CA ILE A 39 -41.14 -22.13 25.74
C ILE A 39 -39.75 -22.73 25.96
N LEU A 40 -39.77 -23.92 26.54
CA LEU A 40 -38.65 -24.84 26.65
C LEU A 40 -38.40 -25.42 25.25
N GLY A 41 -37.61 -24.70 24.45
CA GLY A 41 -37.20 -25.09 23.11
C GLY A 41 -35.70 -25.31 23.05
N LEU A 42 -35.30 -26.57 22.92
CA LEU A 42 -33.95 -27.02 22.57
C LEU A 42 -33.46 -26.32 21.29
N PHE A 43 -32.72 -25.22 21.45
CA PHE A 43 -31.82 -24.70 20.44
C PHE A 43 -30.41 -24.70 21.04
N LEU A 44 -29.67 -25.79 20.79
CA LEU A 44 -28.21 -25.80 20.77
C LEU A 44 -27.73 -24.98 19.56
N GLY A 45 -28.20 -23.74 19.47
CA GLY A 45 -27.61 -22.73 18.62
C GLY A 45 -26.41 -22.22 19.39
N SER A 46 -25.22 -22.57 18.95
CA SER A 46 -24.00 -21.82 19.21
C SER A 46 -24.15 -20.42 18.61
N SER A 47 -25.04 -19.62 19.19
CA SER A 47 -24.99 -18.18 19.14
C SER A 47 -23.71 -17.80 19.89
N LEU A 48 -22.60 -17.80 19.14
CA LEU A 48 -21.59 -16.77 19.31
C LEU A 48 -22.35 -15.46 19.45
N LEU A 49 -22.57 -15.00 20.67
CA LEU A 49 -22.76 -13.59 20.93
C LEU A 49 -21.43 -12.95 20.55
N GLU A 50 -21.30 -12.54 19.29
CA GLU A 50 -20.31 -11.53 18.94
C GLU A 50 -20.66 -10.32 19.81
N ALA A 51 -19.90 -10.13 20.89
CA ALA A 51 -19.98 -8.92 21.69
C ALA A 51 -19.73 -7.75 20.73
N GLN A 52 -20.77 -6.99 20.43
CA GLN A 52 -20.66 -5.85 19.53
C GLN A 52 -19.71 -4.84 20.17
N SER A 53 -18.51 -4.70 19.59
CA SER A 53 -17.56 -3.67 20.00
C SER A 53 -18.19 -2.30 19.76
N LYS A 54 -18.20 -1.44 20.77
CA LYS A 54 -18.67 -0.06 20.61
C LYS A 54 -17.47 0.85 20.45
N VAL A 55 -17.47 1.62 19.38
CA VAL A 55 -16.40 2.58 19.07
C VAL A 55 -16.97 3.98 19.18
N TYR A 56 -16.32 4.83 19.95
CA TYR A 56 -16.68 6.22 20.17
C TYR A 56 -15.55 7.13 19.67
N GLN A 57 -15.88 8.20 18.94
CA GLN A 57 -14.91 9.23 18.61
C GLN A 57 -14.77 10.20 19.78
N ALA A 58 -13.55 10.43 20.28
CA ALA A 58 -13.32 11.26 21.45
C ALA A 58 -13.88 12.68 21.28
N GLU A 59 -13.73 13.27 20.09
CA GLU A 59 -14.23 14.61 19.77
C GLU A 59 -15.76 14.74 19.78
N GLU A 60 -16.49 13.63 19.65
CA GLU A 60 -17.95 13.62 19.68
C GLU A 60 -18.50 13.52 21.10
N ILE A 61 -17.79 12.82 21.99
CA ILE A 61 -18.28 12.49 23.33
C ILE A 61 -17.66 13.33 24.45
N PHE A 62 -16.51 13.96 24.19
CA PHE A 62 -15.77 14.71 25.20
C PHE A 62 -15.60 16.18 24.84
N PRO A 63 -15.78 17.10 25.81
CA PRO A 63 -15.42 18.49 25.61
C PRO A 63 -13.90 18.61 25.45
N ARG A 64 -13.47 19.42 24.47
CA ARG A 64 -12.06 19.69 24.19
C ARG A 64 -11.80 21.17 23.89
N VAL A 65 -10.57 21.59 24.13
CA VAL A 65 -10.05 22.91 23.75
C VAL A 65 -8.80 22.69 22.92
N MET A 66 -8.63 23.47 21.85
CA MET A 66 -7.38 23.45 21.08
C MET A 66 -6.36 24.35 21.74
N VAL A 67 -5.17 23.81 22.00
CA VAL A 67 -4.02 24.53 22.55
C VAL A 67 -2.85 24.27 21.61
N ASP A 68 -2.33 25.34 21.00
CA ASP A 68 -1.33 25.27 19.94
C ASP A 68 -1.74 24.31 18.80
N ASP A 69 -1.12 23.15 18.71
CA ASP A 69 -1.27 22.13 17.67
C ASP A 69 -1.93 20.83 18.17
N HIS A 70 -2.43 20.79 19.40
CA HIS A 70 -3.05 19.60 19.98
C HIS A 70 -4.39 19.90 20.69
N ALA A 71 -5.22 18.86 20.78
CA ALA A 71 -6.47 18.89 21.50
C ALA A 71 -6.26 18.56 22.98
N VAL A 72 -6.82 19.38 23.86
CA VAL A 72 -6.79 19.17 25.31
C VAL A 72 -8.17 18.74 25.80
N TYR A 73 -8.24 17.53 26.34
CA TYR A 73 -9.45 16.95 26.94
C TYR A 73 -9.37 17.04 28.46
N MET A 74 -10.46 17.48 29.10
CA MET A 74 -10.53 17.60 30.57
C MET A 74 -11.73 16.83 31.10
N LEU A 75 -11.44 15.70 31.74
CA LEU A 75 -12.42 14.69 32.13
C LEU A 75 -12.35 14.46 33.64
N GLU A 76 -13.49 14.36 34.30
CA GLU A 76 -13.54 14.03 35.73
C GLU A 76 -13.33 12.53 35.93
N SER A 77 -14.11 11.70 35.25
CA SER A 77 -13.94 10.25 35.33
C SER A 77 -14.34 9.60 34.01
N VAL A 78 -13.57 8.60 33.61
CA VAL A 78 -13.84 7.76 32.44
C VAL A 78 -13.79 6.31 32.88
N GLU A 79 -14.90 5.60 32.68
CA GLU A 79 -14.96 4.14 32.84
C GLU A 79 -15.38 3.55 31.50
N LEU A 80 -14.51 2.74 30.89
CA LEU A 80 -14.83 2.04 29.65
C LEU A 80 -15.16 0.58 29.97
N TYR A 81 -16.35 0.15 29.58
CA TYR A 81 -16.80 -1.22 29.79
C TYR A 81 -16.22 -2.17 28.73
N GLU A 82 -16.43 -3.47 28.93
CA GLU A 82 -15.88 -4.53 28.09
C GLU A 82 -16.15 -4.27 26.59
N ASN A 83 -15.09 -4.30 25.78
CA ASN A 83 -15.13 -4.05 24.34
C ASN A 83 -15.55 -2.63 23.91
N GLU A 84 -15.52 -1.65 24.83
CA GLU A 84 -15.68 -0.24 24.48
C GLU A 84 -14.32 0.39 24.15
N THR A 85 -14.28 1.10 23.01
CA THR A 85 -13.07 1.77 22.53
C THR A 85 -13.36 3.24 22.28
N VAL A 86 -12.50 4.12 22.78
CA VAL A 86 -12.52 5.55 22.44
C VAL A 86 -11.37 5.86 21.50
N VAL A 87 -11.67 6.46 20.36
CA VAL A 87 -10.71 6.80 19.30
C VAL A 87 -10.30 8.27 19.39
N PHE A 88 -8.99 8.52 19.42
CA PHE A 88 -8.37 9.85 19.33
C PHE A 88 -7.68 10.00 17.98
N SER A 89 -8.22 10.81 17.09
CA SER A 89 -7.78 10.97 15.70
C SER A 89 -6.86 12.16 15.45
N GLU A 90 -6.49 12.89 16.50
CA GLU A 90 -5.65 14.08 16.46
C GLU A 90 -4.66 14.10 17.63
N PRO A 91 -3.55 14.87 17.56
CA PRO A 91 -2.61 15.01 18.67
C PRO A 91 -3.36 15.46 19.91
N SER A 92 -3.25 14.68 20.98
CA SER A 92 -4.16 14.82 22.12
C SER A 92 -3.43 14.77 23.45
N ARG A 93 -3.74 15.72 24.33
CA ARG A 93 -3.42 15.62 25.75
C ARG A 93 -4.71 15.42 26.54
N VAL A 94 -4.77 14.35 27.32
CA VAL A 94 -5.97 13.93 28.04
C VAL A 94 -5.71 14.03 29.53
N PHE A 95 -6.34 15.02 30.16
CA PHE A 95 -6.41 15.12 31.62
C PHE A 95 -7.65 14.41 32.10
N VAL A 96 -7.46 13.34 32.88
CA VAL A 96 -8.55 12.61 33.53
C VAL A 96 -8.27 12.48 35.01
N GLN A 97 -9.27 12.66 35.86
CA GLN A 97 -9.07 12.43 37.29
C GLN A 97 -9.05 10.93 37.59
N ASP A 98 -10.09 10.17 37.27
CA ASP A 98 -10.11 8.72 37.46
C ASP A 98 -10.39 7.96 36.15
N LEU A 99 -9.53 7.02 35.79
CA LEU A 99 -9.64 6.22 34.58
C LEU A 99 -9.70 4.73 34.92
N LYS A 100 -10.76 4.07 34.46
CA LYS A 100 -10.96 2.64 34.62
C LYS A 100 -11.17 1.94 33.28
N PHE A 101 -10.38 0.91 33.01
CA PHE A 101 -10.57 0.00 31.89
C PHE A 101 -11.04 -1.37 32.36
N HIS A 102 -12.20 -1.81 31.87
CA HIS A 102 -12.62 -3.21 31.92
C HIS A 102 -11.86 -4.04 30.87
N PRO A 103 -11.95 -5.38 30.90
CA PRO A 103 -11.26 -6.24 29.94
C PRO A 103 -11.56 -5.85 28.49
N ASN A 104 -10.53 -5.84 27.63
CA ASN A 104 -10.64 -5.45 26.21
C ASN A 104 -11.16 -4.03 25.93
N ALA A 105 -11.33 -3.20 26.96
CA ALA A 105 -11.67 -1.80 26.82
C ALA A 105 -10.40 -0.97 26.62
N GLY A 106 -10.48 0.18 25.96
CA GLY A 106 -9.29 0.98 25.80
C GLY A 106 -9.41 2.26 25.00
N PHE A 107 -8.30 2.96 24.95
CA PHE A 107 -8.09 4.07 24.02
C PHE A 107 -7.38 3.56 22.78
N PHE A 108 -7.91 3.94 21.62
CA PHE A 108 -7.29 3.75 20.33
C PHE A 108 -6.84 5.11 19.81
N ILE A 109 -5.56 5.25 19.51
CA ILE A 109 -5.02 6.50 19.01
C ILE A 109 -4.76 6.28 17.53
N ASP A 110 -5.37 7.11 16.70
CA ASP A 110 -5.33 7.07 15.25
C ASP A 110 -4.35 8.16 14.75
N GLY A 111 -3.12 7.73 14.44
CA GLY A 111 -2.12 8.53 13.70
C GLY A 111 -1.41 9.63 14.49
N SER A 112 -1.81 9.86 15.74
CA SER A 112 -1.40 11.03 16.51
C SER A 112 -0.75 10.69 17.85
N GLU A 113 0.10 11.54 18.41
CA GLU A 113 0.66 11.33 19.76
C GLU A 113 -0.44 11.52 20.82
N ILE A 114 -0.40 10.69 21.88
CA ILE A 114 -1.22 10.91 23.07
C ILE A 114 -0.36 11.15 24.31
N ASP A 115 -0.75 12.15 25.09
CA ASP A 115 -0.23 12.41 26.43
C ASP A 115 -1.38 12.26 27.45
N LEU A 116 -1.45 11.09 28.08
CA LEU A 116 -2.47 10.76 29.06
C LEU A 116 -1.99 11.09 30.47
N MET A 117 -2.63 12.06 31.09
CA MET A 117 -2.36 12.51 32.46
C MET A 117 -3.53 12.17 33.37
N VAL A 118 -3.36 11.14 34.20
CA VAL A 118 -4.37 10.67 35.15
C VAL A 118 -4.05 11.23 36.52
N SER A 119 -4.81 12.18 37.06
CA SER A 119 -4.47 12.84 38.34
C SER A 119 -4.87 12.04 39.60
N GLY A 120 -5.79 11.10 39.47
CA GLY A 120 -6.24 10.17 40.50
C GLY A 120 -5.78 8.75 40.21
N LYS A 121 -6.71 7.81 40.09
CA LYS A 121 -6.40 6.39 39.89
C LYS A 121 -6.51 5.97 38.44
N LEU A 122 -5.55 5.14 38.02
CA LEU A 122 -5.63 4.35 36.80
C LEU A 122 -5.84 2.89 37.20
N GLU A 123 -7.04 2.37 36.95
CA GLU A 123 -7.41 0.97 37.20
C GLU A 123 -7.59 0.25 35.86
N SER A 124 -6.95 -0.89 35.67
CA SER A 124 -7.10 -1.66 34.43
C SER A 124 -7.26 -3.15 34.70
N GLU A 125 -8.27 -3.77 34.12
CA GLU A 125 -8.56 -5.21 34.23
C GLU A 125 -8.15 -5.94 32.93
N GLY A 126 -6.99 -5.55 32.37
CA GLY A 126 -6.51 -6.04 31.06
C GLY A 126 -6.96 -5.17 29.88
N GLY A 127 -7.53 -4.00 30.14
CA GLY A 127 -7.70 -2.97 29.13
C GLY A 127 -6.38 -2.24 28.81
N GLY A 128 -6.42 -1.32 27.86
CA GLY A 128 -5.18 -0.76 27.36
C GLY A 128 -5.29 0.45 26.45
N ILE A 129 -4.13 0.86 25.98
CA ILE A 129 -3.96 1.95 25.04
C ILE A 129 -3.22 1.40 23.82
N GLN A 130 -3.80 1.61 22.66
CA GLN A 130 -3.25 1.18 21.39
C GLN A 130 -3.06 2.38 20.48
N ALA A 131 -1.81 2.73 20.21
CA ALA A 131 -1.42 3.64 19.15
C ALA A 131 -1.24 2.86 17.85
N ARG A 132 -2.00 3.22 16.82
CA ARG A 132 -1.76 2.83 15.45
C ARG A 132 -2.03 4.05 14.59
N SER A 133 -1.25 4.29 13.56
CA SER A 133 -1.74 5.16 12.50
C SER A 133 -2.95 4.49 11.82
N SER A 134 -3.84 5.26 11.20
CA SER A 134 -5.23 4.85 10.94
C SER A 134 -5.42 3.43 10.37
N ILE A 135 -6.55 2.82 10.72
CA ILE A 135 -7.03 1.51 10.21
C ILE A 135 -7.15 1.51 8.66
N ARG A 136 -7.08 2.68 8.00
CA ARG A 136 -7.05 2.81 6.54
C ARG A 136 -5.60 2.92 6.05
N SER A 137 -4.99 1.74 5.89
CA SER A 137 -3.76 1.49 5.12
C SER A 137 -2.52 2.27 5.56
N GLU A 138 -2.05 2.03 6.79
CA GLU A 138 -0.64 2.26 7.12
C GLU A 138 0.30 1.35 6.33
N ALA A 139 -0.22 0.25 5.78
CA ALA A 139 0.49 -0.48 4.77
C ALA A 139 0.77 0.50 3.62
N GLY A 140 2.04 0.69 3.29
CA GLY A 140 2.38 1.42 2.09
C GLY A 140 1.66 0.83 0.89
N ALA A 141 1.20 1.68 -0.03
CA ALA A 141 0.48 1.20 -1.19
C ALA A 141 1.36 0.25 -2.02
N ASP A 142 0.79 -0.84 -2.51
CA ASP A 142 1.52 -1.70 -3.44
C ASP A 142 1.82 -0.92 -4.73
N GLY A 143 2.99 -1.19 -5.31
CA GLY A 143 3.40 -0.64 -6.59
C GLY A 143 2.59 -1.23 -7.73
N ASP A 144 2.32 -0.39 -8.72
CA ASP A 144 1.63 -0.74 -9.95
C ASP A 144 2.46 -1.66 -10.83
N VAL A 145 1.78 -2.56 -11.52
CA VAL A 145 2.37 -3.48 -12.48
C VAL A 145 2.76 -2.72 -13.74
N GLY A 146 3.98 -2.97 -14.23
CA GLY A 146 4.46 -2.46 -15.50
C GLY A 146 3.67 -3.03 -16.68
N VAL A 147 3.57 -2.25 -17.75
CA VAL A 147 2.84 -2.60 -18.97
C VAL A 147 3.68 -3.52 -19.84
N ASP A 148 3.10 -4.63 -20.30
CA ASP A 148 3.76 -5.54 -21.23
C ASP A 148 3.98 -4.85 -22.60
N GLY A 149 5.13 -5.13 -23.21
CA GLY A 149 5.46 -4.76 -24.56
C GLY A 149 4.63 -5.55 -25.58
N GLU A 150 4.27 -4.88 -26.65
CA GLU A 150 3.52 -5.42 -27.79
C GLU A 150 4.43 -6.21 -28.73
N LYS A 151 3.87 -7.30 -29.29
CA LYS A 151 4.53 -8.03 -30.37
C LYS A 151 4.68 -7.10 -31.59
N ALA A 152 5.85 -7.11 -32.19
CA ALA A 152 6.10 -6.41 -33.44
C ALA A 152 5.34 -7.02 -34.62
N GLN A 153 5.05 -6.19 -35.62
CA GLN A 153 4.50 -6.67 -36.87
C GLN A 153 5.52 -7.54 -37.61
N ASP A 154 5.02 -8.62 -38.19
CA ASP A 154 5.78 -9.44 -39.14
C ASP A 154 5.99 -8.60 -40.41
N GLY A 155 7.10 -8.80 -41.10
CA GLY A 155 7.45 -7.94 -42.23
C GLY A 155 8.54 -8.53 -43.09
N LEU A 156 8.89 -7.79 -44.14
CA LEU A 156 10.04 -8.12 -44.99
C LEU A 156 11.22 -8.41 -44.10
N ARG A 157 11.71 -7.47 -43.28
CA ARG A 157 12.43 -7.82 -42.05
C ARG A 157 11.45 -7.78 -40.89
N GLY A 158 11.52 -8.77 -40.00
CA GLY A 158 10.70 -8.75 -38.79
C GLY A 158 10.98 -7.49 -37.98
N SER A 159 9.93 -6.82 -37.49
CA SER A 159 10.11 -5.61 -36.66
C SER A 159 10.54 -5.98 -35.24
N ALA A 160 11.21 -5.08 -34.53
CA ALA A 160 11.55 -5.31 -33.13
C ALA A 160 10.31 -5.21 -32.22
N GLY A 161 10.17 -6.13 -31.27
CA GLY A 161 9.12 -6.08 -30.25
C GLY A 161 9.33 -4.89 -29.32
N SER A 162 8.24 -4.30 -28.79
CA SER A 162 8.39 -3.17 -27.88
C SER A 162 8.82 -3.62 -26.48
N HIS A 163 9.48 -2.73 -25.75
CA HIS A 163 9.95 -3.01 -24.40
C HIS A 163 8.77 -3.05 -23.41
N GLY A 164 8.88 -3.90 -22.39
CA GLY A 164 8.00 -3.81 -21.23
C GLY A 164 8.36 -2.61 -20.35
N SER A 165 7.37 -1.97 -19.73
CA SER A 165 7.63 -0.86 -18.82
C SER A 165 8.06 -1.34 -17.44
N ASN A 166 8.82 -0.52 -16.72
CA ASN A 166 9.10 -0.77 -15.31
C ASN A 166 7.80 -0.68 -14.49
N ALA A 167 7.77 -1.40 -13.38
CA ALA A 167 6.77 -1.22 -12.33
C ALA A 167 7.08 -0.01 -11.44
N THR A 168 6.12 0.39 -10.62
CA THR A 168 6.36 1.39 -9.56
C THR A 168 6.75 0.71 -8.25
N ASP A 169 7.45 1.46 -7.40
CA ASP A 169 7.83 1.01 -6.06
C ASP A 169 6.62 0.97 -5.14
N GLY A 170 6.67 0.11 -4.13
CA GLY A 170 5.71 0.12 -3.03
C GLY A 170 5.94 1.33 -2.13
N GLY A 171 4.86 1.90 -1.60
CA GLY A 171 4.91 2.99 -0.63
C GLY A 171 5.54 2.55 0.70
N HIS A 172 6.09 3.49 1.45
CA HIS A 172 6.55 3.24 2.82
C HIS A 172 5.37 3.09 3.78
N GLY A 173 5.57 2.29 4.83
CA GLY A 173 4.63 2.18 5.93
C GLY A 173 4.63 3.41 6.84
N GLY A 174 3.49 3.71 7.44
CA GLY A 174 3.35 4.83 8.38
C GLY A 174 4.12 4.62 9.69
N HIS A 175 4.64 5.68 10.29
CA HIS A 175 5.21 5.59 11.65
C HIS A 175 4.09 5.46 12.68
N GLY A 176 4.32 4.62 13.69
CA GLY A 176 3.44 4.46 14.83
C GLY A 176 3.52 5.65 15.78
N SER A 177 2.42 5.94 16.47
CA SER A 177 2.36 7.08 17.38
C SER A 177 2.93 6.76 18.76
N SER A 178 3.44 7.79 19.43
CA SER A 178 3.97 7.69 20.79
C SER A 178 2.86 7.74 21.83
N ILE A 179 3.07 7.01 22.93
CA ILE A 179 2.17 6.98 24.09
C ILE A 179 2.94 7.51 25.30
N ARG A 180 2.44 8.59 25.89
CA ARG A 180 2.91 9.06 27.19
C ARG A 180 1.82 8.88 28.23
N ILE A 181 2.16 8.28 29.37
CA ILE A 181 1.27 8.10 30.51
C ILE A 181 1.92 8.68 31.75
N THR A 182 1.20 9.55 32.44
CA THR A 182 1.59 10.12 33.72
C THR A 182 0.49 9.85 34.73
N ASN A 183 0.79 9.13 35.81
CA ASN A 183 -0.23 8.71 36.77
C ASN A 183 0.34 8.53 38.19
N PRO A 184 -0.27 9.10 39.25
CA PRO A 184 0.24 8.96 40.61
C PRO A 184 -0.06 7.57 41.20
N HIS A 185 -1.13 6.91 40.76
CA HIS A 185 -1.60 5.64 41.31
C HIS A 185 -2.08 4.66 40.23
N LEU A 186 -1.26 3.66 39.93
CA LEU A 186 -1.58 2.61 38.96
C LEU A 186 -1.91 1.29 39.67
N SER A 187 -3.03 0.68 39.31
CA SER A 187 -3.45 -0.64 39.78
C SER A 187 -4.05 -1.50 38.66
N GLY A 188 -3.90 -2.83 38.76
CA GLY A 188 -4.36 -3.80 37.76
C GLY A 188 -3.42 -3.99 36.57
N ASP A 189 -3.90 -4.65 35.51
CA ASP A 189 -3.12 -5.04 34.32
C ASP A 189 -3.32 -4.05 33.18
N LEU A 190 -2.24 -3.38 32.75
CA LEU A 190 -2.27 -2.36 31.70
C LEU A 190 -1.56 -2.86 30.44
N ILE A 191 -2.22 -2.75 29.28
CA ILE A 191 -1.65 -3.13 27.98
C ILE A 191 -1.36 -1.89 27.14
N LEU A 192 -0.12 -1.73 26.68
CA LEU A 192 0.32 -0.62 25.85
C LEU A 192 0.89 -1.13 24.54
N ILE A 193 0.34 -0.67 23.41
CA ILE A 193 0.73 -1.15 22.09
C ILE A 193 0.98 0.05 21.18
N THR A 194 2.14 0.09 20.55
CA THR A 194 2.43 1.00 19.43
C THR A 194 3.06 0.20 18.29
N ARG A 195 2.62 0.46 17.06
CA ARG A 195 3.09 -0.25 15.87
C ARG A 195 3.26 0.72 14.71
N GLY A 196 4.35 0.53 13.96
CA GLY A 196 4.45 1.12 12.63
C GLY A 196 3.79 0.25 11.57
N GLY A 197 3.39 0.88 10.48
CA GLY A 197 2.81 0.26 9.30
C GLY A 197 3.80 -0.55 8.48
N ASP A 198 3.32 -1.59 7.81
CA ASP A 198 4.15 -2.37 6.89
C ASP A 198 4.43 -1.57 5.59
N GLY A 199 5.57 -1.80 4.95
CA GLY A 199 5.84 -1.24 3.63
C GLY A 199 5.07 -1.99 2.53
N GLY A 200 4.67 -1.26 1.49
CA GLY A 200 3.98 -1.82 0.32
C GLY A 200 4.88 -2.71 -0.53
N HIS A 201 4.29 -3.68 -1.21
CA HIS A 201 5.01 -4.51 -2.15
C HIS A 201 5.37 -3.71 -3.41
N GLY A 202 6.55 -3.95 -3.96
CA GLY A 202 6.91 -3.37 -5.25
C GLY A 202 6.14 -4.01 -6.40
N GLY A 203 5.82 -3.23 -7.44
CA GLY A 203 5.09 -3.71 -8.60
C GLY A 203 5.90 -4.70 -9.44
N ARG A 204 5.21 -5.53 -10.22
CA ARG A 204 5.85 -6.44 -11.19
C ARG A 204 6.21 -5.71 -12.48
N GLY A 205 7.45 -5.84 -12.96
CA GLY A 205 7.85 -5.28 -14.25
C GLY A 205 7.11 -5.90 -15.44
N GLY A 206 6.87 -5.10 -16.48
CA GLY A 206 6.22 -5.53 -17.72
C GLY A 206 7.14 -6.42 -18.56
N SER A 207 6.56 -7.40 -19.23
CA SER A 207 7.28 -8.32 -20.12
C SER A 207 7.63 -7.64 -21.45
N GLY A 208 8.73 -8.01 -22.08
CA GLY A 208 9.07 -7.51 -23.41
C GLY A 208 8.21 -8.15 -24.52
N GLY A 209 7.89 -7.38 -25.54
CA GLY A 209 7.16 -7.82 -26.72
C GLY A 209 7.99 -8.74 -27.61
N LYS A 210 7.35 -9.69 -28.29
CA LYS A 210 8.05 -10.59 -29.23
C LYS A 210 8.46 -9.84 -30.50
N GLY A 211 9.58 -10.23 -31.08
CA GLY A 211 9.97 -9.77 -32.42
C GLY A 211 9.05 -10.32 -33.51
N GLY A 212 8.92 -9.56 -34.59
CA GLY A 212 8.18 -9.98 -35.78
C GLY A 212 8.92 -11.06 -36.56
N VAL A 213 8.17 -11.93 -37.24
CA VAL A 213 8.72 -12.94 -38.14
C VAL A 213 9.21 -12.26 -39.43
N GLY A 214 10.39 -12.67 -39.91
CA GLY A 214 10.88 -12.25 -41.24
C GLY A 214 10.20 -13.03 -42.35
N PHE A 215 9.88 -12.39 -43.47
CA PHE A 215 9.23 -13.09 -44.58
C PHE A 215 10.15 -14.11 -45.25
N SER A 216 9.57 -15.19 -45.75
CA SER A 216 10.30 -16.15 -46.57
C SER A 216 10.76 -15.50 -47.86
N GLY A 217 11.93 -15.93 -48.33
CA GLY A 217 12.44 -15.56 -49.64
C GLY A 217 11.57 -16.17 -50.73
N GLU A 218 11.39 -15.43 -51.82
CA GLU A 218 10.65 -15.95 -52.96
C GLU A 218 11.42 -17.09 -53.64
N ASP A 219 10.69 -18.11 -54.08
CA ASP A 219 11.22 -19.13 -54.98
C ASP A 219 11.70 -18.48 -56.28
N ALA A 220 12.72 -19.08 -56.91
CA ALA A 220 13.18 -18.65 -58.22
C ALA A 220 12.02 -18.66 -59.23
N ARG A 221 11.73 -17.48 -59.81
CA ARG A 221 10.64 -17.32 -60.77
C ARG A 221 11.00 -17.98 -62.10
N ILE A 222 10.00 -18.57 -62.75
CA ILE A 222 10.13 -19.08 -64.12
C ILE A 222 10.12 -17.85 -65.05
N LEU A 223 11.29 -17.47 -65.58
CA LEU A 223 11.42 -16.25 -66.39
C LEU A 223 10.79 -16.40 -67.78
N TYR A 224 10.67 -17.62 -68.29
CA TYR A 224 10.03 -17.90 -69.58
C TYR A 224 9.24 -19.21 -69.51
N GLU A 225 7.92 -19.09 -69.56
CA GLU A 225 7.07 -20.17 -70.05
C GLU A 225 6.95 -19.92 -71.55
N PHE A 226 7.70 -20.67 -72.35
CA PHE A 226 7.63 -20.60 -73.82
C PHE A 226 6.30 -21.23 -74.29
N ARG A 227 5.16 -20.63 -73.92
CA ARG A 227 3.83 -21.02 -74.40
C ARG A 227 3.66 -20.53 -75.82
N GLY A 228 3.39 -21.46 -76.74
CA GLY A 228 3.07 -21.15 -78.15
C GLY A 228 4.20 -21.43 -79.14
N LEU A 229 5.33 -22.01 -78.71
CA LEU A 229 6.36 -22.45 -79.68
C LEU A 229 5.97 -23.73 -80.44
N ASP A 230 5.04 -24.50 -79.87
CA ASP A 230 4.43 -25.68 -80.45
C ASP A 230 3.61 -25.35 -81.72
N SER A 231 3.18 -24.10 -81.88
CA SER A 231 2.38 -23.62 -83.01
C SER A 231 3.18 -22.93 -84.12
N TYR A 232 4.51 -22.83 -83.99
CA TYR A 232 5.32 -22.27 -85.07
C TYR A 232 5.50 -23.30 -86.20
N PRO A 233 5.35 -22.88 -87.47
CA PRO A 233 5.63 -23.74 -88.60
C PRO A 233 7.10 -24.20 -88.58
N LEU A 234 7.33 -25.44 -89.01
CA LEU A 234 8.63 -26.12 -88.95
C LEU A 234 9.77 -25.28 -89.55
N ASP A 235 9.46 -24.54 -90.62
CA ASP A 235 10.40 -23.71 -91.36
C ASP A 235 10.96 -22.56 -90.50
N MET A 236 10.13 -21.98 -89.62
CA MET A 236 10.55 -20.91 -88.72
C MET A 236 11.42 -21.45 -87.57
N LEU A 237 11.19 -22.69 -87.12
CA LEU A 237 12.04 -23.37 -86.14
C LEU A 237 13.41 -23.76 -86.75
N VAL A 238 13.43 -24.12 -88.04
CA VAL A 238 14.67 -24.35 -88.80
C VAL A 238 15.46 -23.06 -88.95
N ASP A 239 14.82 -21.95 -89.31
CA ASP A 239 15.48 -20.65 -89.46
C ASP A 239 16.08 -20.16 -88.14
N ILE A 240 15.32 -20.27 -87.02
CA ILE A 240 15.84 -19.97 -85.68
C ILE A 240 17.03 -20.88 -85.36
N GLY A 241 16.91 -22.19 -85.62
CA GLY A 241 17.98 -23.18 -85.42
C GLY A 241 19.26 -22.85 -86.18
N MET A 242 19.15 -22.48 -87.47
CA MET A 242 20.28 -22.04 -88.28
C MET A 242 20.90 -20.75 -87.74
N MET A 243 20.08 -19.82 -87.23
CA MET A 243 20.54 -18.55 -86.66
C MET A 243 21.38 -18.73 -85.38
N ILE A 244 21.10 -19.76 -84.57
CA ILE A 244 21.88 -20.14 -83.39
C ILE A 244 22.95 -21.22 -83.65
N GLY A 245 23.18 -21.58 -84.92
CA GLY A 245 24.22 -22.54 -85.32
C GLY A 245 23.88 -24.02 -85.08
N VAL A 246 22.60 -24.37 -84.94
CA VAL A 246 22.10 -25.74 -84.71
C VAL A 246 21.16 -26.14 -85.86
N PRO A 247 21.67 -26.73 -86.95
CA PRO A 247 20.88 -26.96 -88.18
C PRO A 247 19.90 -28.14 -88.08
N VAL A 248 19.90 -28.91 -86.99
CA VAL A 248 19.09 -30.12 -86.82
C VAL A 248 17.85 -29.81 -85.98
N VAL A 249 16.67 -29.85 -86.59
CA VAL A 249 15.37 -29.56 -85.96
C VAL A 249 15.14 -30.38 -84.68
N GLY A 250 15.60 -31.64 -84.65
CA GLY A 250 15.52 -32.50 -83.46
C GLY A 250 16.37 -32.01 -82.27
N GLN A 251 17.53 -31.40 -82.54
CA GLN A 251 18.37 -30.78 -81.51
C GLN A 251 17.76 -29.46 -81.03
N VAL A 252 17.15 -28.67 -81.92
CA VAL A 252 16.40 -27.46 -81.55
C VAL A 252 15.23 -27.81 -80.64
N LEU A 253 14.42 -28.83 -80.97
CA LEU A 253 13.32 -29.28 -80.11
C LEU A 253 13.79 -29.89 -78.78
N ALA A 254 14.93 -30.59 -78.74
CA ALA A 254 15.51 -31.11 -77.50
C ALA A 254 16.05 -29.97 -76.61
N ILE A 255 16.78 -29.02 -77.19
CA ILE A 255 17.25 -27.79 -76.54
C ILE A 255 16.04 -27.02 -76.00
N MET A 256 14.99 -26.84 -76.80
CA MET A 256 13.79 -26.14 -76.38
C MET A 256 13.01 -26.90 -75.31
N LYS A 257 12.94 -28.24 -75.31
CA LYS A 257 12.39 -29.02 -74.19
C LYS A 257 13.25 -28.91 -72.92
N ILE A 258 14.57 -28.75 -73.04
CA ILE A 258 15.47 -28.47 -71.91
C ILE A 258 15.23 -27.05 -71.36
N PHE A 259 14.87 -26.10 -72.22
CA PHE A 259 14.59 -24.71 -71.85
C PHE A 259 13.12 -24.44 -71.47
N ASN A 260 12.17 -25.30 -71.85
CA ASN A 260 10.75 -25.14 -71.54
C ASN A 260 10.48 -25.58 -70.10
N GLY A 261 10.20 -24.60 -69.22
CA GLY A 261 10.09 -24.82 -67.78
C GLY A 261 11.43 -24.73 -67.04
N LEU A 262 12.52 -24.32 -67.70
CA LEU A 262 13.78 -24.02 -67.04
C LEU A 262 13.56 -22.80 -66.14
N ARG A 263 13.43 -23.03 -64.82
CA ARG A 263 13.45 -21.93 -63.88
C ARG A 263 14.91 -21.52 -63.69
N ILE A 264 15.25 -20.34 -64.18
CA ILE A 264 16.61 -19.80 -64.10
C ILE A 264 16.61 -18.79 -62.96
N GLY A 265 17.37 -19.06 -61.91
CA GLY A 265 17.52 -18.15 -60.78
C GLY A 265 17.80 -18.90 -59.48
N ASP A 266 18.62 -18.28 -58.64
CA ASP A 266 18.72 -18.68 -57.24
C ASP A 266 17.41 -18.33 -56.52
N GLY A 267 17.07 -19.11 -55.49
CA GLY A 267 16.01 -18.71 -54.57
C GLY A 267 16.46 -17.49 -53.78
N PHE A 268 15.54 -16.57 -53.49
CA PHE A 268 15.86 -15.41 -52.67
C PHE A 268 16.11 -15.85 -51.22
N ASP A 269 17.06 -15.22 -50.55
CA ASP A 269 17.27 -15.45 -49.12
C ASP A 269 16.01 -15.06 -48.34
N GLY A 270 15.71 -15.83 -47.30
CA GLY A 270 14.73 -15.46 -46.31
C GLY A 270 15.22 -14.27 -45.51
N TYR A 271 14.29 -13.43 -45.07
CA TYR A 271 14.65 -12.23 -44.36
C TYR A 271 14.75 -12.48 -42.86
N ASP A 272 15.60 -11.71 -42.18
CA ASP A 272 15.81 -11.83 -40.74
C ASP A 272 14.55 -11.50 -39.94
N GLY A 273 14.36 -12.22 -38.83
CA GLY A 273 13.33 -11.89 -37.85
C GLY A 273 13.75 -10.71 -36.97
N GLY A 274 12.77 -10.05 -36.36
CA GLY A 274 13.01 -8.89 -35.51
C GLY A 274 13.45 -9.26 -34.11
N ALA A 275 14.20 -8.38 -33.44
CA ALA A 275 14.59 -8.60 -32.05
C ALA A 275 13.36 -8.57 -31.11
N GLY A 276 13.42 -9.29 -30.00
CA GLY A 276 12.44 -9.16 -28.93
C GLY A 276 12.73 -7.91 -28.09
N GLY A 277 11.69 -7.36 -27.48
CA GLY A 277 11.82 -6.24 -26.55
C GLY A 277 12.42 -6.69 -25.21
N ASN A 278 13.25 -5.84 -24.61
CA ASN A 278 13.67 -5.98 -23.21
C ASN A 278 12.48 -5.98 -22.24
N ALA A 279 12.65 -6.64 -21.10
CA ALA A 279 11.69 -6.61 -20.01
C ALA A 279 11.87 -5.35 -19.14
N GLY A 280 10.79 -4.94 -18.49
CA GLY A 280 10.81 -3.92 -17.45
C GLY A 280 11.29 -4.45 -16.11
N ASN A 281 11.88 -3.57 -15.30
CA ASN A 281 12.28 -3.85 -13.93
C ASN A 281 11.07 -3.95 -13.00
N GLY A 282 11.18 -4.79 -11.97
CA GLY A 282 10.23 -4.78 -10.85
C GLY A 282 10.48 -3.57 -9.95
N GLY A 283 9.43 -3.03 -9.36
CA GLY A 283 9.53 -1.98 -8.34
C GLY A 283 10.09 -2.52 -7.03
N SER A 284 10.79 -1.69 -6.28
CA SER A 284 11.26 -2.02 -4.93
C SER A 284 10.09 -2.02 -3.94
N GLY A 285 10.20 -2.81 -2.87
CA GLY A 285 9.23 -2.75 -1.77
C GLY A 285 9.51 -1.55 -0.89
N GLY A 286 8.48 -0.92 -0.35
CA GLY A 286 8.64 0.21 0.57
C GLY A 286 9.16 -0.24 1.93
N ASP A 287 9.80 0.66 2.67
CA ASP A 287 10.24 0.40 4.04
C ASP A 287 9.04 0.31 5.00
N GLY A 288 9.17 -0.48 6.06
CA GLY A 288 8.22 -0.49 7.16
C GLY A 288 8.42 0.73 8.07
N GLY A 289 7.34 1.26 8.63
CA GLY A 289 7.38 2.41 9.53
C GLY A 289 7.89 2.03 10.93
N ASP A 290 8.57 2.97 11.58
CA ASP A 290 9.03 2.79 12.96
C ASP A 290 7.84 2.76 13.94
N ALA A 291 7.97 2.03 15.05
CA ALA A 291 7.03 2.14 16.16
C ALA A 291 7.26 3.44 16.96
N GLY A 292 6.20 3.98 17.56
CA GLY A 292 6.30 5.12 18.45
C GLY A 292 6.94 4.76 19.79
N ASP A 293 7.34 5.77 20.55
CA ASP A 293 7.90 5.57 21.88
C ASP A 293 6.79 5.40 22.93
N ILE A 294 7.06 4.62 23.98
CA ILE A 294 6.17 4.46 25.13
C ILE A 294 6.89 4.97 26.37
N PHE A 295 6.36 6.03 26.97
CA PHE A 295 6.86 6.61 28.22
C PHE A 295 5.79 6.52 29.30
N VAL A 296 6.14 5.89 30.42
CA VAL A 296 5.24 5.71 31.56
C VAL A 296 5.91 6.27 32.81
N MET A 297 5.33 7.33 33.39
CA MET A 297 5.76 7.89 34.67
C MET A 297 4.70 7.63 35.73
N ILE A 298 5.08 6.90 36.78
CA ILE A 298 4.18 6.48 37.85
C ILE A 298 4.67 6.95 39.21
N GLY A 299 3.75 7.44 40.04
CA GLY A 299 4.02 7.78 41.43
C GLY A 299 4.19 6.55 42.31
N LYS A 300 3.14 5.71 42.36
CA LYS A 300 3.11 4.43 43.07
C LYS A 300 2.33 3.41 42.24
N ARG A 301 2.93 2.24 42.06
CA ARG A 301 2.32 1.08 41.42
C ARG A 301 1.88 0.05 42.47
N ASP A 302 0.71 -0.56 42.27
CA ASP A 302 0.29 -1.70 43.08
C ASP A 302 1.23 -2.91 42.82
N PRO A 303 1.69 -3.64 43.86
CA PRO A 303 2.56 -4.81 43.67
C PRO A 303 2.00 -5.89 42.73
N GLN A 304 0.69 -5.97 42.54
CA GLN A 304 0.04 -6.94 41.65
C GLN A 304 -0.10 -6.45 40.21
N THR A 305 0.26 -5.19 39.91
CA THR A 305 0.11 -4.61 38.57
C THR A 305 1.17 -5.11 37.59
N GLU A 306 0.69 -5.71 36.50
CA GLU A 306 1.48 -6.00 35.31
C GLU A 306 1.30 -4.91 34.24
N ILE A 307 2.40 -4.42 33.66
CA ILE A 307 2.38 -3.54 32.49
C ILE A 307 2.95 -4.32 31.32
N ARG A 308 2.11 -4.61 30.31
CA ARG A 308 2.52 -5.33 29.10
C ARG A 308 2.69 -4.34 27.96
N VAL A 309 3.87 -4.34 27.35
CA VAL A 309 4.24 -3.38 26.31
C VAL A 309 4.60 -4.09 25.01
N ASN A 310 4.11 -3.57 23.88
CA ASN A 310 4.47 -4.02 22.54
C ASN A 310 4.73 -2.80 21.64
N ALA A 311 6.01 -2.48 21.41
CA ALA A 311 6.45 -1.38 20.56
C ALA A 311 7.22 -1.95 19.35
N ARG A 312 6.52 -2.29 18.27
CA ARG A 312 7.11 -3.02 17.13
C ARG A 312 7.00 -2.22 15.84
N GLY A 313 8.11 -1.99 15.15
CA GLY A 313 8.11 -1.43 13.80
C GLY A 313 7.45 -2.35 12.77
N GLY A 314 7.00 -1.77 11.67
CA GLY A 314 6.42 -2.47 10.54
C GLY A 314 7.43 -3.31 9.77
N LEU A 315 6.92 -4.27 9.01
CA LEU A 315 7.73 -5.08 8.09
C LEU A 315 8.05 -4.28 6.83
N GLY A 316 9.24 -4.47 6.27
CA GLY A 316 9.55 -3.96 4.94
C GLY A 316 8.81 -4.72 3.85
N GLY A 317 8.35 -4.00 2.83
CA GLY A 317 7.69 -4.52 1.65
C GLY A 317 8.61 -5.39 0.80
N VAL A 318 8.01 -6.36 0.12
CA VAL A 318 8.76 -7.25 -0.80
C VAL A 318 8.93 -6.57 -2.16
N GLY A 319 10.16 -6.53 -2.67
CA GLY A 319 10.43 -6.06 -4.04
C GLY A 319 9.77 -6.94 -5.10
N GLY A 320 9.20 -6.27 -6.10
CA GLY A 320 8.49 -6.87 -7.21
C GLY A 320 9.40 -7.63 -8.16
N PRO A 321 8.87 -8.68 -8.81
CA PRO A 321 9.63 -9.43 -9.80
C PRO A 321 9.86 -8.62 -11.08
N ALA A 322 10.97 -8.87 -11.75
CA ALA A 322 11.22 -8.36 -13.09
C ALA A 322 10.23 -8.92 -14.12
N GLY A 323 10.05 -8.19 -15.22
CA GLY A 323 9.39 -8.70 -16.41
C GLY A 323 10.19 -9.80 -17.10
N VAL A 324 9.53 -10.53 -17.99
CA VAL A 324 10.19 -11.55 -18.84
C VAL A 324 10.60 -10.92 -20.17
N PRO A 325 11.83 -11.10 -20.65
CA PRO A 325 12.24 -10.54 -21.93
C PRO A 325 11.45 -11.14 -23.11
N GLY A 326 11.22 -10.31 -24.13
CA GLY A 326 10.62 -10.72 -25.38
C GLY A 326 11.57 -11.60 -26.19
N VAL A 327 11.03 -12.66 -26.80
CA VAL A 327 11.78 -13.55 -27.68
C VAL A 327 11.85 -12.94 -29.08
N GLY A 328 13.02 -12.97 -29.72
CA GLY A 328 13.17 -12.54 -31.11
C GLY A 328 12.36 -13.40 -32.07
N GLY A 329 11.89 -12.78 -33.15
CA GLY A 329 11.13 -13.47 -34.19
C GLY A 329 12.03 -14.41 -35.00
N PRO A 330 11.51 -15.55 -35.48
CA PRO A 330 12.24 -16.40 -36.42
C PRO A 330 12.48 -15.64 -37.74
N GLY A 331 13.62 -15.95 -38.39
CA GLY A 331 13.84 -15.52 -39.76
C GLY A 331 13.00 -16.33 -40.74
N GLY A 332 12.73 -15.75 -41.91
CA GLY A 332 11.98 -16.40 -42.98
C GLY A 332 12.76 -17.54 -43.61
N GLU A 333 12.04 -18.50 -44.20
CA GLU A 333 12.67 -19.58 -44.94
C GLU A 333 13.31 -19.05 -46.23
N GLY A 334 14.40 -19.64 -46.69
CA GLY A 334 14.97 -19.30 -47.99
C GLY A 334 14.15 -19.87 -49.14
N GLY A 335 14.04 -19.12 -50.23
CA GLY A 335 13.33 -19.55 -51.44
C GLY A 335 14.02 -20.74 -52.11
N ARG A 336 13.26 -21.55 -52.84
CA ARG A 336 13.78 -22.71 -53.57
C ARG A 336 14.45 -22.31 -54.87
N ALA A 337 15.55 -22.98 -55.19
CA ALA A 337 16.29 -22.84 -56.43
C ALA A 337 15.46 -23.19 -57.66
N GLY A 338 15.75 -22.55 -58.78
CA GLY A 338 15.01 -22.75 -60.01
C GLY A 338 15.39 -23.99 -60.83
N GLY A 339 16.65 -24.43 -60.75
CA GLY A 339 17.17 -25.50 -61.59
C GLY A 339 18.45 -26.13 -61.06
N LEU A 340 19.02 -27.07 -61.84
CA LEU A 340 20.13 -27.95 -61.45
C LEU A 340 21.41 -27.18 -61.04
N TRP A 341 21.56 -25.95 -61.52
CA TRP A 341 22.75 -25.11 -61.31
C TRP A 341 22.50 -23.93 -60.36
N SER A 342 21.29 -23.81 -59.81
CA SER A 342 20.89 -22.73 -58.92
C SER A 342 20.94 -23.16 -57.46
N LYS A 343 21.11 -22.19 -56.55
CA LYS A 343 21.14 -22.41 -55.11
C LYS A 343 19.82 -22.02 -54.48
N ASN A 344 19.43 -22.76 -53.43
CA ASN A 344 18.35 -22.30 -52.56
C ASN A 344 18.81 -21.03 -51.84
N GLY A 345 17.87 -20.13 -51.60
CA GLY A 345 18.07 -19.04 -50.68
C GLY A 345 18.40 -19.59 -49.29
N LYS A 346 19.20 -18.84 -48.54
CA LYS A 346 19.49 -19.13 -47.14
C LYS A 346 18.30 -18.70 -46.29
N PRO A 347 17.94 -19.43 -45.22
CA PRO A 347 17.02 -18.92 -44.23
C PRO A 347 17.55 -17.63 -43.59
N GLY A 348 16.64 -16.72 -43.27
CA GLY A 348 16.92 -15.53 -42.47
C GLY A 348 17.35 -15.91 -41.05
N LYS A 349 18.09 -15.02 -40.40
CA LYS A 349 18.51 -15.20 -39.01
C LYS A 349 17.33 -14.91 -38.07
N ALA A 350 17.23 -15.66 -36.99
CA ALA A 350 16.32 -15.29 -35.90
C ALA A 350 16.80 -14.00 -35.23
N GLY A 351 15.85 -13.18 -34.80
CA GLY A 351 16.14 -12.00 -33.98
C GLY A 351 16.66 -12.39 -32.60
N ALA A 352 17.41 -11.48 -31.97
CA ALA A 352 17.88 -11.68 -30.60
C ALA A 352 16.73 -11.61 -29.59
N THR A 353 16.79 -12.41 -28.52
CA THR A 353 15.94 -12.24 -27.34
C THR A 353 16.35 -10.96 -26.61
N GLY A 354 15.37 -10.22 -26.06
CA GLY A 354 15.62 -9.02 -25.28
C GLY A 354 16.33 -9.30 -23.96
N GLU A 355 16.77 -8.24 -23.29
CA GLU A 355 17.43 -8.32 -21.99
C GLU A 355 16.39 -8.46 -20.85
N PRO A 356 16.67 -9.29 -19.82
CA PRO A 356 15.80 -9.42 -18.66
C PRO A 356 15.84 -8.14 -17.81
N GLY A 357 14.73 -7.83 -17.16
CA GLY A 357 14.68 -6.76 -16.16
C GLY A 357 15.35 -7.16 -14.84
N LEU A 358 15.57 -6.18 -13.98
CA LEU A 358 16.04 -6.36 -12.62
C LEU A 358 14.87 -6.53 -11.65
N ARG A 359 15.05 -7.39 -10.64
CA ARG A 359 14.11 -7.50 -9.52
C ARG A 359 14.24 -6.27 -8.62
N GLY A 360 13.11 -5.77 -8.12
CA GLY A 360 13.12 -4.71 -7.12
C GLY A 360 13.72 -5.17 -5.79
N GLU A 361 14.29 -4.22 -5.05
CA GLU A 361 14.87 -4.49 -3.75
C GLU A 361 13.78 -4.66 -2.68
N ARG A 362 14.10 -5.34 -1.58
CA ARG A 362 13.20 -5.44 -0.43
C ARG A 362 13.35 -4.19 0.44
N GLY A 363 12.24 -3.64 0.91
CA GLY A 363 12.25 -2.57 1.91
C GLY A 363 12.84 -3.04 3.24
N MET A 364 13.37 -2.09 4.00
CA MET A 364 13.88 -2.32 5.34
C MET A 364 12.71 -2.42 6.35
N PRO A 365 12.81 -3.29 7.37
CA PRO A 365 11.86 -3.26 8.47
C PRO A 365 12.03 -1.99 9.31
N GLY A 366 10.93 -1.48 9.86
CA GLY A 366 10.94 -0.35 10.78
C GLY A 366 11.54 -0.71 12.14
N GLN A 367 12.00 0.31 12.85
CA GLN A 367 12.61 0.18 14.16
C GLN A 367 11.55 -0.03 15.25
N ALA A 368 11.93 -0.77 16.29
CA ALA A 368 11.14 -0.86 17.51
C ALA A 368 11.19 0.46 18.28
N GLY A 369 10.07 0.82 18.90
CA GLY A 369 9.98 2.01 19.74
C GLY A 369 10.69 1.82 21.08
N ARG A 370 11.12 2.92 21.69
CA ARG A 370 11.74 2.89 23.02
C ARG A 370 10.66 2.78 24.08
N VAL A 371 10.94 1.99 25.11
CA VAL A 371 10.05 1.84 26.27
C VAL A 371 10.78 2.32 27.51
N ALA A 372 10.20 3.32 28.18
CA ALA A 372 10.72 3.87 29.41
C ALA A 372 9.64 3.85 30.50
N LEU A 373 9.97 3.22 31.62
CA LEU A 373 9.14 3.21 32.82
C LEU A 373 9.91 3.92 33.93
N HIS A 374 9.31 4.97 34.49
CA HIS A 374 9.87 5.75 35.58
C HIS A 374 8.93 5.73 36.79
N GLU A 375 9.30 4.99 37.83
CA GLU A 375 8.62 5.03 39.11
C GLU A 375 9.29 6.06 40.03
N THR A 376 8.57 7.12 40.38
CA THR A 376 9.12 8.21 41.21
C THR A 376 9.11 7.89 42.70
N GLY A 377 8.26 6.94 43.13
CA GLY A 377 8.02 6.65 44.54
C GLY A 377 7.21 7.73 45.28
N SER A 378 6.80 8.80 44.58
CA SER A 378 6.05 9.92 45.14
C SER A 378 4.81 10.20 44.29
N PRO A 379 3.65 9.65 44.66
CA PRO A 379 2.36 10.02 44.07
C PRO A 379 2.14 11.53 44.09
N LYS A 380 2.53 12.19 45.18
CA LYS A 380 2.33 13.62 45.33
C LYS A 380 3.10 14.44 44.29
N PHE A 381 4.34 14.07 44.01
CA PHE A 381 5.14 14.71 42.96
C PHE A 381 4.44 14.61 41.60
N VAL A 382 3.93 13.43 41.25
CA VAL A 382 3.25 13.21 39.96
C VAL A 382 1.94 13.99 39.87
N GLU A 383 1.13 14.04 40.95
CA GLU A 383 -0.06 14.90 41.01
C GLU A 383 0.27 16.38 40.77
N CYS A 384 1.35 16.86 41.40
CA CYS A 384 1.83 18.23 41.24
C CYS A 384 2.26 18.50 39.81
N TYR A 385 2.96 17.55 39.17
CA TYR A 385 3.41 17.66 37.79
C TYR A 385 2.23 17.70 36.80
N ILE A 386 1.22 16.85 36.98
CA ILE A 386 0.00 16.89 36.18
C ILE A 386 -0.72 18.22 36.33
N SER A 387 -0.82 18.72 37.57
CA SER A 387 -1.46 20.02 37.84
C SER A 387 -0.70 21.17 37.18
N PHE A 388 0.64 21.11 37.18
CA PHE A 388 1.51 22.06 36.50
C PHE A 388 1.26 22.08 34.99
N GLU A 389 1.29 20.93 34.32
CA GLU A 389 1.04 20.83 32.88
C GLU A 389 -0.38 21.31 32.54
N ARG A 390 -1.37 20.94 33.35
CA ARG A 390 -2.76 21.43 33.19
C ARG A 390 -2.86 22.94 33.26
N MET A 391 -2.12 23.59 34.16
CA MET A 391 -2.11 25.05 34.27
C MET A 391 -1.50 25.70 33.02
N ARG A 392 -0.41 25.14 32.49
CA ARG A 392 0.23 25.63 31.26
C ARG A 392 -0.70 25.54 30.06
N ASP A 393 -1.38 24.42 29.88
CA ASP A 393 -2.33 24.22 28.77
C ASP A 393 -3.57 25.13 28.88
N LEU A 394 -3.93 25.54 30.10
CA LEU A 394 -4.98 26.53 30.33
C LEU A 394 -4.50 27.99 30.11
N GLY A 395 -3.27 28.19 29.65
CA GLY A 395 -2.69 29.50 29.40
C GLY A 395 -2.36 30.27 30.67
N VAL A 396 -2.18 29.58 31.82
CA VAL A 396 -1.64 30.23 33.01
C VAL A 396 -0.17 30.56 32.77
N ASP A 397 0.24 31.73 33.22
CA ASP A 397 1.63 32.19 33.11
C ASP A 397 2.62 31.15 33.69
N ASP A 398 3.66 30.84 32.92
CA ASP A 398 4.65 29.82 33.26
C ASP A 398 5.30 30.09 34.64
N SER A 399 5.52 31.35 35.03
CA SER A 399 6.12 31.67 36.34
C SER A 399 5.20 31.31 37.50
N VAL A 400 3.88 31.48 37.31
CA VAL A 400 2.86 31.11 38.30
C VAL A 400 2.71 29.60 38.35
N ALA A 401 2.71 28.92 37.21
CA ALA A 401 2.67 27.46 37.16
C ALA A 401 3.91 26.84 37.84
N VAL A 402 5.11 27.37 37.59
CA VAL A 402 6.36 26.91 38.23
C VAL A 402 6.35 27.18 39.74
N ASP A 403 5.94 28.37 40.20
CA ASP A 403 5.82 28.66 41.64
C ASP A 403 4.82 27.72 42.32
N PHE A 404 3.69 27.44 41.66
CA PHE A 404 2.73 26.43 42.13
C PHE A 404 3.38 25.05 42.25
N PHE A 405 4.09 24.59 41.22
CA PHE A 405 4.75 23.27 41.21
C PHE A 405 5.77 23.15 42.35
N LEU A 406 6.63 24.15 42.52
CA LEU A 406 7.65 24.18 43.57
C LEU A 406 7.05 24.17 44.98
N ARG A 407 5.88 24.78 45.18
CA ARG A 407 5.16 24.75 46.47
C ARG A 407 4.34 23.47 46.68
N CYS A 408 3.96 22.80 45.61
CA CYS A 408 3.16 21.58 45.65
C CYS A 408 4.00 20.38 46.08
N ILE A 409 5.28 20.36 45.72
CA ILE A 409 6.24 19.33 46.15
C ILE A 409 6.58 19.58 47.63
N PRO A 410 6.35 18.60 48.53
CA PRO A 410 6.60 18.73 49.96
C PRO A 410 8.08 18.78 50.34
#